data_AF-K1ZWP8-F1
#
_entry.id   AF-K1ZWP8-F1
#
_cell.length_a   1.000
_cell.length_b   1.000
_cell.length_c   1.000
_cell.angle_alpha   90.00
_cell.angle_beta   90.00
_cell.angle_gamma   90.00
#
_symmetry.space_group_name_H-M   'P 1'
#
loop_
_entity.id
_entity.type
_entity.pdbx_description
1 polymer ?
#
loop_
_entity_poly.entity_id
_entity_poly.type
_entity_poly.pdbx_seq_one_letter_code
_entity_poly.pdbx_strand_id
1 'polypeptide(L)'
;MSSRKMIQFVLMISCIVWCSLASANDSYMALKTAGAASGDNLLLKDILDLENTSADIIRNFGQISINNAARNGIINPSQILVTLARAGMDLSQLKLLTPADAPIHVIQSLGLESKLKEKILAYLNAKNNQYYDLVINAEDISKIPYNQGDEITVNGMQEDNNKTNFNVSILNQLQNQNSRFILSAKPVKGKSVLTSKKTFLPGDELSRDDIEITNKPFVAGIDYLSDTSFLSNSKVIVKEMIEKGSPILKSSLSSPSTLEKGSIVSLITGLGQVQVRATGRVKDILDNGNSVLVENIDSKKEIVGKPIGANEVRVYY
;
A
#
# COMPACT_ATOMS: atom_id res chain seq x y z
N MET A 1 29.64 59.19 38.25
CA MET A 1 29.32 57.91 37.58
C MET A 1 30.45 56.94 37.87
N SER A 2 30.19 55.86 38.61
CA SER A 2 31.26 55.03 39.18
C SER A 2 31.96 54.18 38.11
N SER A 3 33.27 54.03 38.26
CA SER A 3 34.16 53.28 37.35
C SER A 3 33.70 51.84 37.06
N ARG A 4 32.88 51.25 37.94
CA ARG A 4 32.26 49.93 37.73
C ARG A 4 31.26 49.89 36.57
N LYS A 5 30.50 50.98 36.30
CA LYS A 5 29.55 51.01 35.18
C LYS A 5 30.24 51.16 33.82
N MET A 6 31.43 51.76 33.78
CA MET A 6 32.20 51.94 32.54
C MET A 6 32.88 50.64 32.11
N ILE A 7 33.40 49.85 33.06
CA ILE A 7 34.02 48.55 32.77
C ILE A 7 32.99 47.53 32.27
N GLN A 8 31.77 47.49 32.85
CA GLN A 8 30.71 46.59 32.36
C GLN A 8 30.23 46.94 30.95
N PHE A 9 30.22 48.23 30.57
CA PHE A 9 29.80 48.66 29.23
C PHE A 9 30.85 48.32 28.16
N VAL A 10 32.14 48.45 28.49
CA VAL A 10 33.24 48.07 27.58
C VAL A 10 33.31 46.55 27.38
N LEU A 11 33.03 45.75 28.43
CA LEU A 11 32.98 44.28 28.33
C LEU A 11 31.76 43.78 27.53
N MET A 12 30.61 44.45 27.62
CA MET A 12 29.46 44.12 26.77
C MET A 12 29.71 44.44 25.30
N ILE A 13 30.33 45.58 24.99
CA ILE A 13 30.64 45.96 23.62
C ILE A 13 31.74 45.07 23.03
N SER A 14 32.73 44.64 23.82
CA SER A 14 33.74 43.68 23.33
C SER A 14 33.14 42.29 23.04
N CYS A 15 32.13 41.84 23.80
CA CYS A 15 31.43 40.59 23.49
C CYS A 15 30.57 40.69 22.22
N ILE A 16 29.95 41.84 21.93
CA ILE A 16 29.12 42.01 20.72
C ILE A 16 29.99 42.14 19.46
N VAL A 17 31.18 42.74 19.57
CA VAL A 17 32.13 42.89 18.45
C VAL A 17 32.93 41.60 18.19
N TRP A 18 33.17 40.76 19.20
CA TRP A 18 33.82 39.44 18.99
C TRP A 18 32.86 38.34 18.54
N CYS A 19 31.54 38.49 18.69
CA CYS A 19 30.57 37.54 18.16
C CYS A 19 30.25 37.74 16.66
N SER A 20 30.69 38.85 16.05
CA SER A 20 30.43 39.18 14.63
C SER A 20 31.62 38.91 13.70
N LEU A 21 32.73 38.37 14.23
CA LEU A 21 33.88 37.88 13.47
C LEU A 21 34.01 36.34 13.51
N ALA A 22 32.93 35.64 13.87
CA ALA A 22 32.81 34.22 13.61
C ALA A 22 32.63 34.00 12.10
N SER A 23 33.78 34.02 11.41
CA SER A 23 34.04 33.38 10.13
C SER A 23 33.15 33.83 8.97
N ALA A 24 33.75 34.47 7.97
CA ALA A 24 33.33 34.21 6.60
C ALA A 24 33.47 32.69 6.38
N ASN A 25 32.45 31.94 6.79
CA ASN A 25 32.42 30.50 6.73
C ASN A 25 32.34 30.17 5.26
N ASP A 26 33.49 29.89 4.66
CA ASP A 26 33.57 29.27 3.35
C ASP A 26 32.60 28.08 3.37
N SER A 27 31.50 28.23 2.65
CA SER A 27 30.44 27.24 2.65
C SER A 27 30.96 26.05 1.84
N TYR A 28 31.22 24.94 2.51
CA TYR A 28 31.78 23.75 1.87
C TYR A 28 30.67 22.71 1.63
N MET A 29 30.69 22.12 0.43
CA MET A 29 29.76 21.08 0.02
C MET A 29 30.54 19.86 -0.44
N ALA A 30 30.43 18.77 0.30
CA ALA A 30 31.01 17.49 -0.10
C ALA A 30 29.95 16.60 -0.75
N LEU A 31 30.30 16.03 -1.89
CA LEU A 31 29.42 15.15 -2.66
C LEU A 31 29.86 13.69 -2.51
N LYS A 32 28.88 12.80 -2.34
CA LYS A 32 29.09 11.35 -2.43
C LYS A 32 29.33 10.95 -3.88
N THR A 33 29.96 9.79 -4.08
CA THR A 33 30.11 9.17 -5.42
C THR A 33 28.81 8.53 -5.93
N ALA A 34 27.82 8.31 -5.04
CA ALA A 34 26.50 7.81 -5.40
C ALA A 34 25.41 8.36 -4.46
N GLY A 35 24.19 8.47 -4.98
CA GLY A 35 23.00 8.79 -4.19
C GLY A 35 21.78 8.00 -4.65
N ALA A 36 20.81 7.84 -3.74
CA ALA A 36 19.56 7.14 -4.03
C ALA A 36 18.46 8.15 -4.37
N ALA A 37 17.83 8.00 -5.54
CA ALA A 37 16.66 8.80 -5.89
C ALA A 37 15.36 8.11 -5.48
N SER A 38 14.41 8.89 -4.97
CA SER A 38 13.04 8.44 -4.73
C SER A 38 12.16 8.90 -5.89
N GLY A 39 12.13 8.11 -6.96
CA GLY A 39 11.36 8.42 -8.16
C GLY A 39 12.10 9.26 -9.17
N ASP A 40 11.39 10.20 -9.79
CA ASP A 40 12.00 11.20 -10.67
C ASP A 40 12.72 12.31 -9.88
N ASN A 41 12.53 12.35 -8.56
CA ASN A 41 13.11 13.34 -7.67
C ASN A 41 14.34 12.76 -6.96
N LEU A 42 15.50 13.35 -7.23
CA LEU A 42 16.68 13.21 -6.38
C LEU A 42 16.83 14.50 -5.58
N LEU A 43 16.81 14.42 -4.25
CA LEU A 43 17.05 15.59 -3.44
C LEU A 43 18.55 15.79 -3.28
N LEU A 44 18.98 17.06 -3.20
CA LEU A 44 20.39 17.38 -3.02
C LEU A 44 20.98 16.66 -1.79
N LYS A 45 20.26 16.62 -0.67
CA LYS A 45 20.69 15.91 0.55
C LYS A 45 21.01 14.42 0.33
N ASP A 46 20.42 13.79 -0.68
CA ASP A 46 20.59 12.36 -0.96
C ASP A 46 21.97 12.06 -1.58
N ILE A 47 22.62 13.08 -2.17
CA ILE A 47 23.98 13.01 -2.73
C ILE A 47 25.03 13.79 -1.92
N LEU A 48 24.63 14.49 -0.85
CA LEU A 48 25.56 15.17 0.05
C LEU A 48 26.21 14.18 1.02
N ASP A 49 27.50 14.37 1.27
CA ASP A 49 28.16 13.86 2.46
C ASP A 49 27.82 14.80 3.62
N LEU A 50 26.90 14.34 4.49
CA LEU A 50 26.33 15.14 5.56
C LEU A 50 27.34 15.48 6.67
N GLU A 51 28.38 14.66 6.84
CA GLU A 51 29.43 14.89 7.84
C GLU A 51 30.42 15.96 7.36
N ASN A 52 30.63 16.02 6.04
CA ASN A 52 31.56 16.93 5.39
C ASN A 52 30.87 18.03 4.58
N THR A 53 29.62 18.37 4.88
CA THR A 53 28.90 19.50 4.26
C THR A 53 28.45 20.50 5.32
N SER A 54 28.56 21.80 4.99
CA SER A 54 28.11 22.88 5.86
C SER A 54 26.62 22.74 6.21
N ALA A 55 26.28 22.89 7.50
CA ALA A 55 24.91 22.73 7.98
C ALA A 55 23.92 23.70 7.33
N ASP A 56 24.35 24.92 7.01
CA ASP A 56 23.52 25.92 6.33
C ASP A 56 23.13 25.48 4.91
N ILE A 57 24.03 24.78 4.20
CA ILE A 57 23.75 24.20 2.89
C ILE A 57 22.69 23.11 3.02
N ILE A 58 22.87 22.18 3.97
CA ILE A 58 21.92 21.09 4.19
C ILE A 58 20.53 21.64 4.52
N ARG A 59 20.45 22.64 5.41
CA ARG A 59 19.20 23.25 5.86
C ARG A 59 18.47 24.00 4.75
N ASN A 60 19.20 24.84 3.99
CA ASN A 60 18.58 25.77 3.05
C ASN A 60 18.40 25.14 1.65
N PHE A 61 19.26 24.19 1.27
CA PHE A 61 19.33 23.65 -0.09
C PHE A 61 19.14 22.12 -0.16
N GLY A 62 19.18 21.40 0.97
CA GLY A 62 19.11 19.94 0.97
C GLY A 62 17.82 19.34 0.40
N GLN A 63 16.71 20.10 0.40
CA GLN A 63 15.41 19.65 -0.15
C GLN A 63 15.21 20.03 -1.62
N ILE A 64 16.21 20.62 -2.28
CA ILE A 64 16.11 20.96 -3.70
C ILE A 64 16.15 19.69 -4.52
N SER A 65 15.16 19.54 -5.40
CA SER A 65 15.12 18.44 -6.37
C SER A 65 16.04 18.75 -7.55
N ILE A 66 16.89 17.79 -7.89
CA ILE A 66 17.72 17.81 -9.08
C ILE A 66 16.89 17.14 -10.18
N ASN A 67 16.35 17.95 -11.09
CA ASN A 67 15.47 17.47 -12.16
C ASN A 67 16.20 16.57 -13.16
N ASN A 68 15.54 15.52 -13.65
CA ASN A 68 16.04 14.54 -14.64
C ASN A 68 17.28 13.74 -14.20
N ALA A 69 17.74 13.94 -12.98
CA ALA A 69 18.95 13.35 -12.45
C ALA A 69 18.78 11.84 -12.23
N ALA A 70 17.59 11.46 -11.76
CA ALA A 70 17.20 10.07 -11.62
C ALA A 70 17.15 9.34 -12.97
N ARG A 71 16.59 9.95 -14.02
CA ARG A 71 16.38 9.29 -15.33
C ARG A 71 17.67 8.95 -16.05
N ASN A 72 18.72 9.74 -15.86
CA ASN A 72 20.00 9.56 -16.54
C ASN A 72 20.96 8.64 -15.77
N GLY A 73 20.65 8.28 -14.51
CA GLY A 73 21.50 7.44 -13.65
C GLY A 73 22.86 8.06 -13.28
N ILE A 74 23.19 9.22 -13.83
CA ILE A 74 24.47 9.92 -13.69
C ILE A 74 24.19 11.42 -13.57
N ILE A 75 24.84 12.05 -12.58
CA ILE A 75 24.84 13.49 -12.38
C ILE A 75 26.26 14.02 -12.45
N ASN A 76 26.44 15.02 -13.30
CA ASN A 76 27.68 15.77 -13.33
C ASN A 76 27.65 16.86 -12.25
N PRO A 77 28.78 17.14 -11.57
CA PRO A 77 28.87 18.24 -10.60
C PRO A 77 28.37 19.58 -11.13
N SER A 78 28.56 19.86 -12.42
CA SER A 78 28.05 21.06 -13.09
C SER A 78 26.52 21.19 -13.05
N GLN A 79 25.77 20.09 -13.14
CA GLN A 79 24.31 20.10 -13.05
C GLN A 79 23.84 20.49 -11.64
N ILE A 80 24.58 20.06 -10.61
CA ILE A 80 24.32 20.42 -9.21
C ILE A 80 24.53 21.93 -9.02
N LEU A 81 25.65 22.45 -9.51
CA LEU A 81 25.95 23.89 -9.45
C LEU A 81 24.88 24.73 -10.16
N VAL A 82 24.41 24.31 -11.34
CA VAL A 82 23.31 24.99 -12.04
C VAL A 82 22.02 24.95 -11.22
N THR A 83 21.72 23.82 -10.58
CA THR A 83 20.53 23.66 -9.75
C THR A 83 20.58 24.56 -8.52
N LEU A 84 21.76 24.66 -7.87
CA LEU A 84 22.00 25.52 -6.73
C LEU A 84 21.92 27.01 -7.08
N ALA A 85 22.52 27.42 -8.20
CA ALA A 85 22.43 28.80 -8.68
C ALA A 85 20.98 29.20 -8.96
N ARG A 86 20.18 28.30 -9.57
CA ARG A 86 18.74 28.53 -9.80
C ARG A 86 17.93 28.66 -8.51
N ALA A 87 18.37 28.00 -7.44
CA ALA A 87 17.77 28.14 -6.12
C ALA A 87 18.27 29.36 -5.34
N GLY A 88 19.08 30.23 -5.96
CA GLY A 88 19.56 31.48 -5.37
C GLY A 88 20.82 31.35 -4.54
N MET A 89 21.57 30.24 -4.63
CA MET A 89 22.88 30.13 -3.98
C MET A 89 23.91 30.98 -4.73
N ASP A 90 24.67 31.79 -4.00
CA ASP A 90 25.88 32.44 -4.52
C ASP A 90 27.03 31.42 -4.60
N LEU A 91 27.35 30.98 -5.81
CA LEU A 91 28.37 29.97 -6.05
C LEU A 91 29.79 30.48 -5.77
N SER A 92 30.02 31.80 -5.70
CA SER A 92 31.35 32.36 -5.43
C SER A 92 31.83 32.06 -4.01
N GLN A 93 30.89 31.77 -3.10
CA GLN A 93 31.15 31.44 -1.69
C GLN A 93 31.14 29.93 -1.43
N LEU A 94 30.88 29.11 -2.46
CA LEU A 94 30.77 27.67 -2.35
C LEU A 94 32.08 26.99 -2.72
N LYS A 95 32.68 26.28 -1.76
CA LYS A 95 33.78 25.36 -2.03
C LYS A 95 33.23 23.94 -2.21
N LEU A 96 33.17 23.49 -3.47
CA LEU A 96 32.73 22.14 -3.79
C LEU A 96 33.88 21.15 -3.59
N LEU A 97 33.65 20.14 -2.75
CA LEU A 97 34.55 19.02 -2.52
C LEU A 97 33.99 17.81 -3.28
N THR A 98 34.41 17.65 -4.53
CA THR A 98 34.08 16.46 -5.33
C THR A 98 35.21 15.43 -5.27
N PRO A 99 34.88 14.14 -5.13
CA PRO A 99 35.84 13.08 -5.43
C PRO A 99 36.16 13.10 -6.93
N ALA A 100 37.27 13.76 -7.30
CA ALA A 100 37.97 13.72 -8.60
C ALA A 100 37.07 13.61 -9.85
N ASP A 101 36.43 14.70 -10.28
CA ASP A 101 35.63 14.82 -11.53
C ASP A 101 34.66 13.65 -11.84
N ALA A 102 34.37 12.81 -10.85
CA ALA A 102 33.67 11.56 -11.06
C ALA A 102 32.17 11.87 -11.17
N PRO A 103 31.47 11.29 -12.16
CA PRO A 103 30.02 11.35 -12.20
C PRO A 103 29.43 10.76 -10.92
N ILE A 104 28.41 11.41 -10.36
CA ILE A 104 27.66 10.85 -9.23
C ILE A 104 26.63 9.89 -9.80
N HIS A 105 26.68 8.64 -9.37
CA HIS A 105 25.71 7.64 -9.81
C HIS A 105 24.40 7.76 -9.02
N VAL A 106 23.30 7.89 -9.73
CA VAL A 106 21.95 7.95 -9.15
C VAL A 106 21.31 6.60 -9.26
N ILE A 107 21.09 5.96 -8.11
CA ILE A 107 20.40 4.68 -8.06
C ILE A 107 18.90 4.95 -8.01
N GLN A 108 18.19 4.60 -9.08
CA GLN A 108 16.72 4.65 -9.10
C GLN A 108 16.16 3.40 -8.42
N SER A 109 15.57 3.55 -7.24
CA SER A 109 14.77 2.48 -6.64
C SER A 109 13.35 2.41 -7.20
N LEU A 110 12.90 3.47 -7.90
CA LEU A 110 11.51 3.56 -8.36
C LEU A 110 11.25 2.61 -9.53
N GLY A 111 10.33 1.68 -9.31
CA GLY A 111 9.97 0.65 -10.28
C GLY A 111 10.86 -0.60 -10.23
N LEU A 112 12.01 -0.57 -9.53
CA LEU A 112 12.78 -1.78 -9.24
C LEU A 112 11.93 -2.77 -8.46
N GLU A 113 11.26 -2.32 -7.39
CA GLU A 113 10.38 -3.18 -6.60
C GLU A 113 9.29 -3.82 -7.47
N SER A 114 8.59 -3.04 -8.30
CA SER A 114 7.54 -3.55 -9.19
C SER A 114 8.08 -4.58 -10.18
N LYS A 115 9.23 -4.31 -10.81
CA LYS A 115 9.88 -5.27 -11.73
C LYS A 115 10.36 -6.53 -11.02
N LEU A 116 10.91 -6.40 -9.81
CA LEU A 116 11.31 -7.54 -8.98
C LEU A 116 10.08 -8.39 -8.62
N LYS A 117 8.99 -7.76 -8.17
CA LYS A 117 7.73 -8.47 -7.89
C LYS A 117 7.23 -9.21 -9.12
N GLU A 118 7.17 -8.56 -10.27
CA GLU A 118 6.74 -9.17 -11.53
C GLU A 118 7.61 -10.39 -11.88
N LYS A 119 8.94 -10.26 -11.88
CA LYS A 119 9.87 -11.34 -12.23
C LYS A 119 9.85 -12.49 -11.22
N ILE A 120 9.78 -12.19 -9.93
CA ILE A 120 9.72 -13.21 -8.87
C ILE A 120 8.37 -13.94 -8.92
N LEU A 121 7.25 -13.23 -9.09
CA LEU A 121 5.93 -13.87 -9.24
C LEU A 121 5.88 -14.73 -10.50
N ALA A 122 6.42 -14.27 -11.63
CA ALA A 122 6.51 -15.08 -12.84
C ALA A 122 7.33 -16.36 -12.61
N TYR A 123 8.47 -16.25 -11.94
CA TYR A 123 9.31 -17.40 -11.56
C TYR A 123 8.56 -18.39 -10.65
N LEU A 124 7.85 -17.87 -9.64
CA LEU A 124 7.09 -18.69 -8.69
C LEU A 124 5.89 -19.40 -9.36
N ASN A 125 5.14 -18.68 -10.20
CA ASN A 125 3.96 -19.19 -10.89
C ASN A 125 4.33 -20.21 -11.98
N ALA A 126 5.50 -20.06 -12.63
CA ALA A 126 6.03 -21.07 -13.56
C ALA A 126 6.29 -22.43 -12.88
N LYS A 127 6.49 -22.44 -11.55
CA LYS A 127 6.60 -23.66 -10.73
C LYS A 127 5.27 -24.16 -10.18
N ASN A 128 4.15 -23.72 -10.76
CA ASN A 128 2.78 -24.10 -10.41
C ASN A 128 2.37 -23.74 -8.96
N ASN A 129 2.96 -22.69 -8.41
CA ASN A 129 2.50 -22.14 -7.15
C ASN A 129 1.54 -20.98 -7.43
N GLN A 130 0.37 -20.96 -6.80
CA GLN A 130 -0.62 -19.89 -6.99
C GLN A 130 -0.30 -18.70 -6.07
N TYR A 131 0.73 -17.92 -6.40
CA TYR A 131 1.05 -16.71 -5.64
C TYR A 131 0.40 -15.48 -6.28
N TYR A 132 -0.22 -14.65 -5.44
CA TYR A 132 -0.93 -13.44 -5.85
C TYR A 132 -0.02 -12.21 -5.76
N ASP A 133 0.70 -12.12 -4.65
CA ASP A 133 1.53 -10.96 -4.35
C ASP A 133 2.78 -11.41 -3.59
N LEU A 134 3.71 -10.49 -3.41
CA LEU A 134 4.98 -10.70 -2.77
C LEU A 134 5.34 -9.44 -1.98
N VAL A 135 5.68 -9.62 -0.71
CA VAL A 135 6.24 -8.53 0.11
C VAL A 135 7.76 -8.71 0.14
N ILE A 136 8.50 -7.81 -0.53
CA ILE A 136 9.96 -7.83 -0.56
C ILE A 136 10.50 -6.97 0.59
N ASN A 137 11.58 -7.40 1.25
CA ASN A 137 12.25 -6.57 2.26
C ASN A 137 12.89 -5.33 1.61
N ALA A 138 12.46 -4.13 2.03
CA ALA A 138 12.95 -2.86 1.49
C ALA A 138 14.47 -2.67 1.67
N GLU A 139 15.04 -3.18 2.76
CA GLU A 139 16.50 -3.10 3.00
C GLU A 139 17.28 -3.86 1.93
N ASP A 140 16.76 -4.98 1.44
CA ASP A 140 17.43 -5.77 0.40
C ASP A 140 17.33 -5.08 -0.96
N ILE A 141 16.21 -4.40 -1.25
CA ILE A 141 16.06 -3.59 -2.47
C ILE A 141 17.04 -2.41 -2.48
N SER A 142 17.25 -1.73 -1.35
CA SER A 142 18.15 -0.56 -1.28
C SER A 142 19.62 -0.86 -1.57
N LYS A 143 20.05 -2.12 -1.46
CA LYS A 143 21.42 -2.58 -1.73
C LYS A 143 21.67 -2.85 -3.21
N ILE A 144 20.62 -2.84 -4.02
CA ILE A 144 20.69 -3.20 -5.43
C ILE A 144 20.88 -1.94 -6.28
N PRO A 145 22.05 -1.76 -6.92
CA PRO A 145 22.20 -0.77 -7.97
C PRO A 145 21.33 -1.19 -9.16
N TYR A 146 20.42 -0.30 -9.57
CA TYR A 146 19.52 -0.54 -10.69
C TYR A 146 19.40 0.69 -11.57
N ASN A 147 19.57 0.48 -12.88
CA ASN A 147 19.29 1.46 -13.92
C ASN A 147 18.06 1.04 -14.72
N GLN A 148 17.32 2.02 -15.22
CA GLN A 148 16.20 1.77 -16.12
C GLN A 148 16.72 1.10 -17.40
N GLY A 149 16.35 -0.16 -17.61
CA GLY A 149 16.78 -0.97 -18.77
C GLY A 149 17.61 -2.19 -18.38
N ASP A 150 18.11 -2.25 -17.14
CA ASP A 150 18.80 -3.44 -16.65
C ASP A 150 17.88 -4.67 -16.67
N GLU A 151 18.45 -5.80 -17.08
CA GLU A 151 17.72 -7.07 -17.17
C GLU A 151 17.78 -7.79 -15.82
N ILE A 152 16.61 -8.16 -15.30
CA ILE A 152 16.46 -8.85 -14.03
C ILE A 152 16.12 -10.31 -14.30
N THR A 153 16.93 -11.22 -13.77
CA THR A 153 16.72 -12.67 -13.82
C THR A 153 16.63 -13.24 -12.41
N VAL A 154 15.73 -14.22 -12.21
CA VAL A 154 15.53 -14.90 -10.93
C VAL A 154 15.95 -16.35 -11.11
N ASN A 155 17.01 -16.77 -10.40
CA ASN A 155 17.73 -18.01 -10.69
C ASN A 155 17.57 -19.10 -9.62
N GLY A 156 17.01 -18.76 -8.46
CA GLY A 156 16.86 -19.71 -7.37
C GLY A 156 15.97 -19.22 -6.25
N MET A 157 15.49 -20.16 -5.45
CA MET A 157 14.64 -19.94 -4.30
C MET A 157 15.07 -20.88 -3.17
N GLN A 158 15.23 -20.34 -1.97
CA GLN A 158 15.43 -21.10 -0.73
C GLN A 158 14.31 -20.72 0.24
N GLU A 159 13.53 -21.70 0.67
CA GLU A 159 12.50 -21.50 1.68
C GLU A 159 13.09 -21.74 3.08
N ASP A 160 12.96 -20.74 3.94
CA ASP A 160 13.12 -20.83 5.39
C ASP A 160 11.73 -20.69 6.03
N ASN A 161 11.54 -21.21 7.25
CA ASN A 161 10.26 -21.42 7.93
C ASN A 161 9.33 -20.20 8.00
N ASN A 162 9.82 -18.98 7.72
CA ASN A 162 9.01 -17.76 7.63
C ASN A 162 9.38 -16.80 6.49
N LYS A 163 10.40 -17.12 5.68
CA LYS A 163 10.92 -16.22 4.64
C LYS A 163 11.38 -17.03 3.44
N THR A 164 11.11 -16.51 2.25
CA THR A 164 11.62 -17.09 1.01
C THR A 164 12.73 -16.20 0.48
N ASN A 165 13.94 -16.74 0.40
CA ASN A 165 15.08 -16.04 -0.15
C ASN A 165 15.18 -16.34 -1.66
N PHE A 166 15.29 -15.30 -2.46
CA PHE A 166 15.41 -15.37 -3.90
C PHE A 166 16.80 -14.95 -4.35
N ASN A 167 17.43 -15.77 -5.18
CA ASN A 167 18.68 -15.40 -5.85
C ASN A 167 18.33 -14.63 -7.12
N VAL A 168 18.56 -13.32 -7.09
CA VAL A 168 18.30 -12.42 -8.21
C VAL A 168 19.63 -12.00 -8.85
N SER A 169 19.70 -12.02 -10.16
CA SER A 169 20.86 -11.54 -10.91
C SER A 169 20.43 -10.40 -11.82
N ILE A 170 21.17 -9.30 -11.75
CA ILE A 170 20.91 -8.09 -12.53
C ILE A 170 22.07 -7.89 -13.49
N LEU A 171 21.76 -7.91 -14.78
CA LEU A 171 22.70 -7.57 -15.84
C LEU A 171 22.60 -6.07 -16.10
N ASN A 172 23.63 -5.33 -15.69
CA ASN A 172 23.77 -3.92 -16.00
C ASN A 172 24.15 -3.78 -17.47
N GLN A 173 23.23 -3.26 -18.28
CA GLN A 173 23.41 -3.17 -19.74
C GLN A 173 24.50 -2.16 -20.14
N LEU A 174 24.68 -1.10 -19.35
CA LEU A 174 25.67 -0.06 -19.63
C LEU A 174 27.11 -0.53 -19.35
N GLN A 175 27.28 -1.36 -18.33
CA GLN A 175 28.59 -1.83 -17.88
C GLN A 175 28.90 -3.26 -18.34
N ASN A 176 27.92 -3.97 -18.90
CA ASN A 176 27.99 -5.41 -19.20
C ASN A 176 28.47 -6.23 -17.99
N GLN A 177 28.06 -5.82 -16.78
CA GLN A 177 28.41 -6.47 -15.53
C GLN A 177 27.18 -7.19 -14.98
N ASN A 178 27.36 -8.46 -14.60
CA ASN A 178 26.32 -9.25 -13.96
C ASN A 178 26.56 -9.28 -12.45
N SER A 179 25.66 -8.65 -11.70
CA SER A 179 25.71 -8.63 -10.24
C SER A 179 24.64 -9.55 -9.65
N ARG A 180 24.99 -10.30 -8.60
CA ARG A 180 24.08 -11.23 -7.93
C ARG A 180 23.71 -10.72 -6.55
N PHE A 181 22.43 -10.79 -6.22
CA PHE A 181 21.85 -10.35 -4.96
C PHE A 181 20.95 -11.43 -4.39
N ILE A 182 20.87 -11.48 -3.06
CA ILE A 182 19.91 -12.32 -2.35
C ILE A 182 18.83 -11.39 -1.82
N LEU A 183 17.57 -11.67 -2.18
CA LEU A 183 16.42 -10.90 -1.75
C LEU A 183 15.55 -11.74 -0.82
N SER A 184 15.26 -11.21 0.37
CA SER A 184 14.26 -11.79 1.25
C SER A 184 12.88 -11.32 0.84
N ALA A 185 11.96 -12.24 0.57
CA ALA A 185 10.57 -11.89 0.30
C ALA A 185 9.59 -12.90 0.91
N LYS A 186 8.39 -12.41 1.25
CA LYS A 186 7.30 -13.22 1.76
C LYS A 186 6.24 -13.37 0.67
N PRO A 187 6.13 -14.54 0.03
CA PRO A 187 5.13 -14.74 -1.00
C PRO A 187 3.74 -14.86 -0.36
N VAL A 188 2.76 -14.21 -0.97
CA VAL A 188 1.37 -14.21 -0.54
C VAL A 188 0.60 -15.13 -1.47
N LYS A 189 0.09 -16.24 -0.94
CA LYS A 189 -0.72 -17.18 -1.71
C LYS A 189 -2.02 -16.49 -2.14
N GLY A 190 -2.33 -16.63 -3.43
CA GLY A 190 -3.58 -16.24 -4.01
C GLY A 190 -4.55 -17.40 -4.01
N LYS A 191 -5.85 -17.08 -4.00
CA LYS A 191 -6.88 -18.01 -4.43
C LYS A 191 -7.82 -17.27 -5.38
N SER A 192 -8.22 -17.93 -6.45
CA SER A 192 -9.34 -17.47 -7.28
C SER A 192 -10.61 -17.53 -6.44
N VAL A 193 -11.17 -16.36 -6.15
CA VAL A 193 -12.37 -16.21 -5.33
C VAL A 193 -13.38 -15.35 -6.08
N LEU A 194 -14.65 -15.53 -5.76
CA LEU A 194 -15.70 -14.66 -6.24
C LEU A 194 -15.66 -13.33 -5.50
N THR A 195 -15.73 -12.25 -6.26
CA THR A 195 -15.85 -10.88 -5.76
C THR A 195 -17.06 -10.19 -6.34
N SER A 196 -17.62 -9.26 -5.58
CA SER A 196 -18.77 -8.47 -6.00
C SER A 196 -18.38 -7.35 -6.97
N LYS A 197 -19.17 -7.11 -8.03
CA LYS A 197 -18.99 -5.96 -8.94
C LYS A 197 -19.68 -4.68 -8.43
N LYS A 198 -20.60 -4.83 -7.47
CA LYS A 198 -21.34 -3.75 -6.81
C LYS A 198 -21.47 -4.02 -5.31
N THR A 199 -21.91 -3.02 -4.58
CA THR A 199 -22.25 -3.19 -3.16
C THR A 199 -23.60 -3.87 -3.03
N PHE A 200 -23.69 -4.86 -2.14
CA PHE A 200 -24.93 -5.55 -1.77
C PHE A 200 -25.31 -5.22 -0.34
N LEU A 201 -26.60 -5.05 -0.11
CA LEU A 201 -27.20 -4.90 1.20
C LEU A 201 -27.82 -6.22 1.68
N PRO A 202 -28.01 -6.39 3.00
CA PRO A 202 -28.71 -7.55 3.54
C PRO A 202 -30.11 -7.71 2.94
N GLY A 203 -30.37 -8.87 2.34
CA GLY A 203 -31.63 -9.23 1.68
C GLY A 203 -31.61 -9.05 0.16
N ASP A 204 -30.51 -8.58 -0.42
CA ASP A 204 -30.33 -8.51 -1.88
C ASP A 204 -30.15 -9.90 -2.48
N GLU A 205 -30.60 -10.06 -3.73
CA GLU A 205 -30.40 -11.28 -4.51
C GLU A 205 -29.05 -11.20 -5.23
N LEU A 206 -28.23 -12.25 -5.10
CA LEU A 206 -26.96 -12.38 -5.78
C LEU A 206 -27.18 -13.03 -7.16
N SER A 207 -26.78 -12.33 -8.22
CA SER A 207 -26.83 -12.83 -9.59
C SER A 207 -25.44 -13.11 -10.16
N ARG A 208 -25.36 -13.91 -11.24
CA ARG A 208 -24.09 -14.20 -11.93
C ARG A 208 -23.47 -12.95 -12.56
N ASP A 209 -24.28 -12.00 -13.01
CA ASP A 209 -23.80 -10.79 -13.68
C ASP A 209 -23.13 -9.83 -12.70
N ASP A 210 -23.53 -9.88 -11.42
CA ASP A 210 -23.01 -9.02 -10.36
C ASP A 210 -21.72 -9.52 -9.70
N ILE A 211 -21.18 -10.65 -10.16
CA ILE A 211 -19.98 -11.27 -9.59
C ILE A 211 -18.91 -11.48 -10.66
N GLU A 212 -17.66 -11.54 -10.22
CA GLU A 212 -16.50 -11.89 -11.04
C GLU A 212 -15.54 -12.77 -10.24
N ILE A 213 -14.75 -13.58 -10.93
CA ILE A 213 -13.67 -14.33 -10.30
C ILE A 213 -12.42 -13.46 -10.34
N THR A 214 -11.91 -13.08 -9.18
CA THR A 214 -10.63 -12.37 -9.06
C THR A 214 -9.67 -13.17 -8.18
N ASN A 215 -8.38 -13.01 -8.43
CA ASN A 215 -7.37 -13.59 -7.55
C ASN A 215 -7.18 -12.64 -6.35
N LYS A 216 -7.30 -13.15 -5.12
CA LYS A 216 -7.17 -12.37 -3.88
C LYS A 216 -6.24 -13.06 -2.90
N PRO A 217 -5.69 -12.33 -1.92
CA PRO A 217 -4.94 -12.92 -0.82
C PRO A 217 -5.77 -14.00 -0.12
N PHE A 218 -5.19 -15.18 0.05
CA PHE A 218 -5.83 -16.29 0.73
C PHE A 218 -5.51 -16.25 2.22
N VAL A 219 -6.55 -16.23 3.06
CA VAL A 219 -6.45 -16.39 4.51
C VAL A 219 -7.00 -17.77 4.87
N ALA A 220 -6.18 -18.59 5.55
CA ALA A 220 -6.59 -19.93 5.97
C ALA A 220 -7.75 -19.86 6.98
N GLY A 221 -8.72 -20.76 6.85
CA GLY A 221 -9.90 -20.83 7.73
C GLY A 221 -11.09 -19.97 7.28
N ILE A 222 -10.95 -19.18 6.21
CA ILE A 222 -12.07 -18.44 5.62
C ILE A 222 -12.64 -19.21 4.42
N ASP A 223 -13.95 -19.44 4.43
CA ASP A 223 -14.69 -20.17 3.39
C ASP A 223 -15.04 -19.26 2.20
N TYR A 224 -14.02 -18.98 1.37
CA TYR A 224 -14.21 -18.29 0.09
C TYR A 224 -14.92 -19.18 -0.93
N LEU A 225 -15.83 -18.58 -1.69
CA LEU A 225 -16.39 -19.22 -2.88
C LEU A 225 -15.47 -19.02 -4.08
N SER A 226 -15.20 -20.08 -4.84
CA SER A 226 -14.30 -20.07 -6.01
C SER A 226 -14.99 -20.30 -7.35
N ASP A 227 -16.28 -20.66 -7.34
CA ASP A 227 -17.06 -20.94 -8.54
C ASP A 227 -18.52 -20.50 -8.35
N THR A 228 -19.26 -20.45 -9.46
CA THR A 228 -20.66 -19.99 -9.48
C THR A 228 -21.67 -21.13 -9.36
N SER A 229 -21.25 -22.35 -9.00
CA SER A 229 -22.13 -23.52 -8.98
C SER A 229 -23.30 -23.34 -8.03
N PHE A 230 -23.08 -22.66 -6.90
CA PHE A 230 -24.10 -22.35 -5.88
C PHE A 230 -25.25 -21.45 -6.39
N LEU A 231 -25.07 -20.76 -7.51
CA LEU A 231 -26.11 -19.93 -8.14
C LEU A 231 -27.02 -20.72 -9.08
N SER A 232 -26.67 -21.95 -9.45
CA SER A 232 -27.30 -22.64 -10.60
C SER A 232 -28.76 -23.01 -10.39
N ASN A 233 -29.19 -23.21 -9.13
CA ASN A 233 -30.48 -23.84 -8.83
C ASN A 233 -31.31 -23.12 -7.75
N SER A 234 -30.85 -21.98 -7.22
CA SER A 234 -31.54 -21.30 -6.13
C SER A 234 -31.20 -19.82 -6.09
N LYS A 235 -32.19 -18.98 -5.82
CA LYS A 235 -31.99 -17.55 -5.53
C LYS A 235 -31.12 -17.37 -4.29
N VAL A 236 -29.89 -16.93 -4.44
CA VAL A 236 -29.01 -16.75 -3.29
C VAL A 236 -29.21 -15.36 -2.72
N ILE A 237 -29.51 -15.28 -1.42
CA ILE A 237 -29.76 -14.02 -0.72
C ILE A 237 -28.54 -13.65 0.12
N VAL A 238 -28.16 -12.38 0.06
CA VAL A 238 -27.06 -11.82 0.85
C VAL A 238 -27.52 -11.57 2.30
N LYS A 239 -26.79 -12.10 3.29
CA LYS A 239 -27.13 -11.97 4.72
C LYS A 239 -26.61 -10.67 5.36
N GLU A 240 -25.47 -10.19 4.87
CA GLU A 240 -24.74 -9.06 5.42
C GLU A 240 -24.23 -8.15 4.29
N MET A 241 -23.86 -6.91 4.58
CA MET A 241 -23.37 -6.00 3.55
C MET A 241 -22.09 -6.55 2.90
N ILE A 242 -22.04 -6.57 1.55
CA ILE A 242 -20.86 -6.95 0.79
C ILE A 242 -20.45 -5.75 -0.06
N GLU A 243 -19.32 -5.13 0.24
CA GLU A 243 -18.81 -3.99 -0.52
C GLU A 243 -18.31 -4.41 -1.91
N LYS A 244 -18.38 -3.49 -2.88
CA LYS A 244 -17.81 -3.69 -4.23
C LYS A 244 -16.34 -4.11 -4.17
N GLY A 245 -15.98 -5.18 -4.89
CA GLY A 245 -14.62 -5.71 -5.02
C GLY A 245 -14.19 -6.61 -3.86
N SER A 246 -15.05 -6.79 -2.85
CA SER A 246 -14.80 -7.67 -1.70
C SER A 246 -15.09 -9.13 -2.04
N PRO A 247 -14.34 -10.08 -1.46
CA PRO A 247 -14.63 -11.50 -1.58
C PRO A 247 -16.00 -11.86 -1.02
N ILE A 248 -16.73 -12.71 -1.75
CA ILE A 248 -18.02 -13.25 -1.30
C ILE A 248 -17.75 -14.52 -0.51
N LEU A 249 -18.09 -14.48 0.77
CA LEU A 249 -17.92 -15.62 1.68
C LEU A 249 -19.17 -16.49 1.67
N LYS A 250 -19.00 -17.79 1.86
CA LYS A 250 -20.13 -18.72 2.00
C LYS A 250 -21.03 -18.35 3.19
N SER A 251 -20.44 -17.82 4.26
CA SER A 251 -21.14 -17.35 5.46
C SER A 251 -22.03 -16.14 5.20
N SER A 252 -21.65 -15.27 4.26
CA SER A 252 -22.39 -14.05 3.89
C SER A 252 -23.63 -14.33 3.05
N LEU A 253 -23.88 -15.59 2.71
CA LEU A 253 -24.97 -16.01 1.84
C LEU A 253 -25.96 -16.92 2.57
N SER A 254 -27.21 -16.81 2.18
CA SER A 254 -28.31 -17.71 2.54
C SER A 254 -28.89 -18.29 1.27
N SER A 255 -29.20 -19.59 1.32
CA SER A 255 -30.20 -20.16 0.42
C SER A 255 -31.53 -19.43 0.62
N PRO A 256 -32.33 -19.27 -0.43
CA PRO A 256 -33.63 -18.64 -0.30
C PRO A 256 -34.44 -19.51 0.65
N SER A 257 -35.13 -18.88 1.59
CA SER A 257 -35.90 -19.60 2.57
C SER A 257 -37.04 -20.34 1.87
N THR A 258 -37.01 -21.66 1.85
CA THR A 258 -38.18 -22.49 1.57
C THR A 258 -39.08 -22.47 2.80
N LEU A 259 -39.66 -21.31 3.09
CA LEU A 259 -40.69 -21.22 4.10
C LEU A 259 -41.93 -21.90 3.56
N GLU A 260 -42.41 -22.92 4.26
CA GLU A 260 -43.67 -23.58 3.94
C GLU A 260 -44.80 -22.98 4.77
N LYS A 261 -46.00 -22.96 4.22
CA LYS A 261 -47.21 -22.59 4.96
C LYS A 261 -47.36 -23.48 6.20
N GLY A 262 -47.56 -22.85 7.35
CA GLY A 262 -47.63 -23.51 8.66
C GLY A 262 -46.31 -23.56 9.42
N SER A 263 -45.17 -23.26 8.78
CA SER A 263 -43.86 -23.25 9.43
C SER A 263 -43.79 -22.21 10.54
N ILE A 264 -43.06 -22.55 11.61
CA ILE A 264 -42.77 -21.63 12.71
C ILE A 264 -41.49 -20.86 12.39
N VAL A 265 -41.55 -19.54 12.49
CA VAL A 265 -40.45 -18.62 12.13
C VAL A 265 -40.16 -17.62 13.23
N SER A 266 -38.93 -17.11 13.26
CA SER A 266 -38.56 -15.94 14.06
C SER A 266 -38.86 -14.67 13.27
N LEU A 267 -39.72 -13.82 13.83
CA LEU A 267 -40.01 -12.49 13.34
C LEU A 267 -38.96 -11.52 13.89
N ILE A 268 -38.28 -10.80 12.99
CA ILE A 268 -37.23 -9.85 13.33
C ILE A 268 -37.62 -8.47 12.81
N THR A 269 -37.63 -7.48 13.70
CA THR A 269 -37.75 -6.06 13.31
C THR A 269 -36.79 -5.22 14.13
N GLY A 270 -36.43 -4.03 13.66
CA GLY A 270 -35.50 -3.17 14.37
C GLY A 270 -35.66 -1.69 14.02
N LEU A 271 -35.51 -0.84 15.03
CA LEU A 271 -35.47 0.61 14.88
C LEU A 271 -34.23 1.13 15.60
N GLY A 272 -33.26 1.63 14.82
CA GLY A 272 -31.96 2.03 15.35
C GLY A 272 -31.20 0.84 15.95
N GLN A 273 -30.79 0.95 17.21
CA GLN A 273 -30.04 -0.10 17.92
C GLN A 273 -30.93 -1.15 18.60
N VAL A 274 -32.26 -0.96 18.60
CA VAL A 274 -33.19 -1.89 19.25
C VAL A 274 -33.66 -2.91 18.23
N GLN A 275 -33.39 -4.19 18.51
CA GLN A 275 -33.90 -5.33 17.74
C GLN A 275 -34.97 -6.05 18.56
N VAL A 276 -36.15 -6.23 17.97
CA VAL A 276 -37.26 -7.00 18.55
C VAL A 276 -37.34 -8.34 17.85
N ARG A 277 -37.44 -9.42 18.65
CA ARG A 277 -37.64 -10.79 18.17
C ARG A 277 -38.96 -11.33 18.71
N ALA A 278 -39.72 -12.00 17.86
CA ALA A 278 -40.91 -12.74 18.24
C ALA A 278 -41.02 -14.05 17.44
N THR A 279 -42.00 -14.90 17.78
CA THR A 279 -42.27 -16.13 17.04
C THR A 279 -43.57 -15.99 16.26
N GLY A 280 -43.56 -16.44 15.02
CA GLY A 280 -44.71 -16.39 14.12
C GLY A 280 -44.95 -17.72 13.41
N ARG A 281 -46.15 -17.90 12.87
CA ARG A 281 -46.51 -19.02 11.99
C ARG A 281 -46.83 -18.49 10.61
N VAL A 282 -46.17 -19.03 9.58
CA VAL A 282 -46.43 -18.65 8.18
C VAL A 282 -47.86 -19.05 7.82
N LYS A 283 -48.71 -18.09 7.48
CA LYS A 283 -50.10 -18.30 7.05
C LYS A 283 -50.18 -18.41 5.54
N ASP A 284 -49.38 -17.63 4.83
CA ASP A 284 -49.35 -17.64 3.38
C ASP A 284 -48.00 -17.21 2.82
N ILE A 285 -47.73 -17.64 1.59
CA ILE A 285 -46.53 -17.26 0.83
C ILE A 285 -47.00 -16.33 -0.28
N LEU A 286 -46.54 -15.09 -0.24
CA LEU A 286 -46.94 -14.02 -1.15
C LEU A 286 -45.81 -13.74 -2.14
N ASP A 287 -46.13 -13.12 -3.28
CA ASP A 287 -45.17 -12.63 -4.28
C ASP A 287 -44.08 -13.65 -4.67
N ASN A 288 -44.47 -14.92 -4.88
CA ASN A 288 -43.56 -16.03 -5.20
C ASN A 288 -42.43 -16.24 -4.16
N GLY A 289 -42.73 -16.03 -2.88
CA GLY A 289 -41.78 -16.23 -1.77
C GLY A 289 -40.96 -15.00 -1.40
N ASN A 290 -41.16 -13.86 -2.08
CA ASN A 290 -40.51 -12.61 -1.69
C ASN A 290 -41.10 -12.02 -0.41
N SER A 291 -42.36 -12.35 -0.09
CA SER A 291 -43.06 -11.90 1.09
C SER A 291 -43.85 -13.06 1.69
N VAL A 292 -44.05 -13.04 3.00
CA VAL A 292 -44.84 -14.05 3.71
C VAL A 292 -45.79 -13.36 4.67
N LEU A 293 -47.03 -13.84 4.70
CA LEU A 293 -47.99 -13.46 5.72
C LEU A 293 -47.74 -14.35 6.93
N VAL A 294 -47.42 -13.76 8.07
CA VAL A 294 -47.09 -14.48 9.30
C VAL A 294 -48.01 -14.03 10.42
N GLU A 295 -48.62 -14.97 11.12
CA GLU A 295 -49.37 -14.71 12.34
C GLU A 295 -48.42 -14.81 13.54
N ASN A 296 -48.27 -13.72 14.29
CA ASN A 296 -47.55 -13.75 15.56
C ASN A 296 -48.28 -14.66 16.56
N ILE A 297 -47.55 -15.60 17.17
CA ILE A 297 -48.16 -16.66 17.98
C ILE A 297 -48.82 -16.11 19.24
N ASP A 298 -48.22 -15.09 19.87
CA ASP A 298 -48.66 -14.54 21.15
C ASP A 298 -49.82 -13.55 20.97
N SER A 299 -49.65 -12.60 20.06
CA SER A 299 -50.61 -11.52 19.83
C SER A 299 -51.74 -11.86 18.86
N LYS A 300 -51.60 -12.97 18.11
CA LYS A 300 -52.51 -13.37 17.01
C LYS A 300 -52.64 -12.34 15.89
N LYS A 301 -51.76 -11.34 15.81
CA LYS A 301 -51.75 -10.36 14.73
C LYS A 301 -51.08 -10.95 13.49
N GLU A 302 -51.65 -10.69 12.33
CA GLU A 302 -51.08 -11.02 11.03
C GLU A 302 -50.20 -9.89 10.53
N ILE A 303 -49.01 -10.23 10.04
CA ILE A 303 -48.01 -9.27 9.61
C ILE A 303 -47.32 -9.80 8.35
N VAL A 304 -47.09 -8.92 7.38
CA VAL A 304 -46.32 -9.25 6.18
C VAL A 304 -44.84 -8.96 6.44
N GLY A 305 -43.97 -9.89 6.05
CA GLY A 305 -42.53 -9.70 6.13
C GLY A 305 -41.79 -10.33 4.97
N LYS A 306 -40.53 -9.93 4.78
CA LYS A 306 -39.62 -10.51 3.80
C LYS A 306 -38.81 -11.63 4.45
N PRO A 307 -38.81 -12.85 3.91
CA PRO A 307 -37.94 -13.90 4.42
C PRO A 307 -36.47 -13.53 4.25
N ILE A 308 -35.67 -13.70 5.31
CA ILE A 308 -34.23 -13.39 5.32
C ILE A 308 -33.36 -14.60 5.67
N GLY A 309 -33.98 -15.74 5.97
CA GLY A 309 -33.31 -17.00 6.28
C GLY A 309 -34.31 -18.14 6.40
N ALA A 310 -33.82 -19.38 6.53
CA ALA A 310 -34.65 -20.58 6.48
C ALA A 310 -35.85 -20.55 7.44
N ASN A 311 -35.70 -19.94 8.62
CA ASN A 311 -36.77 -19.78 9.62
C ASN A 311 -36.86 -18.33 10.13
N GLU A 312 -36.41 -17.35 9.35
CA GLU A 312 -36.36 -15.94 9.78
C GLU A 312 -37.08 -15.02 8.79
N VAL A 313 -37.94 -14.15 9.32
CA VAL A 313 -38.73 -13.21 8.54
C VAL A 313 -38.51 -11.80 9.09
N ARG A 314 -38.06 -10.89 8.23
CA ARG A 314 -37.94 -9.47 8.55
C ARG A 314 -39.27 -8.77 8.34
N VAL A 315 -39.76 -8.12 9.39
CA VAL A 315 -41.04 -7.41 9.38
C VAL A 315 -40.79 -5.91 9.24
N TYR A 316 -41.47 -5.29 8.27
CA TYR A 316 -41.45 -3.85 8.04
C TYR A 316 -42.72 -3.23 8.64
N TYR A 317 -42.55 -2.17 9.42
CA TYR A 317 -43.65 -1.35 9.96
C TYR A 317 -43.84 -0.11 9.10
#